data_AF-A0A662CDW1-F1
#
_entry.id   AF-A0A662CDW1-F1
#
_cell.length_a   1.000
_cell.length_b   1.000
_cell.length_c   1.000
_cell.angle_alpha   90.00
_cell.angle_beta   90.00
_cell.angle_gamma   90.00
#
_symmetry.space_group_name_H-M   'P 1'
#
loop_
_entity.id
_entity.type
_entity.pdbx_description
1 polymer ?
#
loop_
_entity_poly.entity_id
_entity_poly.type
_entity_poly.pdbx_seq_one_letter_code
_entity_poly.pdbx_strand_id
1 'polypeptide(L)'
;MNIQTGEQNRQISAEDFQSPPNPVNATPQPSGPQFTSIQTINESVQRTSTWVRPLEQEIGRVIVGQKRLIERLLVGILSNGHILLEGVPGLAKTLVLNTLASAIQTGFRRIQFTPD
;
A
#
# COMPACT_ATOMS: atom_id res chain seq x y z
N MET A 1 -16.57 -82.85 -3.68
CA MET A 1 -16.38 -82.42 -2.29
C MET A 1 -16.10 -80.91 -2.33
N ASN A 2 -17.04 -80.14 -1.77
CA ASN A 2 -17.18 -78.68 -1.61
C ASN A 2 -16.42 -77.66 -2.48
N ILE A 3 -17.24 -76.82 -3.12
CA ILE A 3 -16.99 -75.43 -3.50
C ILE A 3 -17.72 -74.49 -2.50
N GLN A 4 -17.03 -73.53 -1.83
CA GLN A 4 -17.57 -72.29 -1.19
C GLN A 4 -16.37 -71.50 -0.57
N THR A 5 -15.99 -70.31 -1.06
CA THR A 5 -16.31 -68.94 -0.58
C THR A 5 -15.96 -68.63 0.88
N GLY A 6 -15.21 -67.55 1.16
CA GLY A 6 -15.23 -66.88 2.47
C GLY A 6 -13.96 -66.11 2.85
N GLU A 7 -14.12 -64.78 2.99
CA GLU A 7 -13.60 -63.92 4.08
C GLU A 7 -12.07 -63.69 4.23
N GLN A 8 -11.57 -62.50 3.88
CA GLN A 8 -11.35 -61.35 4.79
C GLN A 8 -10.55 -61.69 6.07
N ASN A 9 -9.38 -61.07 6.24
CA ASN A 9 -9.01 -60.23 7.41
C ASN A 9 -7.48 -60.19 7.63
N ARG A 10 -6.86 -59.02 7.41
CA ARG A 10 -5.75 -58.55 8.27
C ARG A 10 -5.54 -57.04 8.16
N GLN A 11 -6.20 -56.35 9.09
CA GLN A 11 -5.74 -55.23 9.91
C GLN A 11 -4.94 -54.08 9.26
N ILE A 12 -5.61 -52.92 9.28
CA ILE A 12 -5.04 -51.57 9.32
C ILE A 12 -3.97 -51.42 10.42
N SER A 13 -2.79 -50.89 10.09
CA SER A 13 -1.82 -50.36 11.05
C SER A 13 -1.65 -48.87 10.80
N ALA A 14 -1.76 -48.11 11.89
CA ALA A 14 -1.79 -46.65 11.94
C ALA A 14 -0.40 -46.02 11.73
N GLU A 15 0.13 -46.09 10.50
CA GLU A 15 1.38 -45.42 10.10
C GLU A 15 1.20 -44.46 8.90
N ASP A 16 -0.04 -44.20 8.47
CA ASP A 16 -0.37 -43.18 7.45
C ASP A 16 -0.39 -41.74 8.02
N PHE A 17 0.26 -41.52 9.17
CA PHE A 17 0.46 -40.19 9.72
C PHE A 17 1.94 -39.81 9.60
N GLN A 18 2.17 -38.76 8.80
CA GLN A 18 3.37 -37.90 8.74
C GLN A 18 4.41 -38.22 7.65
N SER A 19 4.18 -37.71 6.44
CA SER A 19 5.31 -37.16 5.67
C SER A 19 5.76 -35.85 6.32
N PRO A 20 7.07 -35.58 6.47
CA PRO A 20 7.53 -34.32 7.04
C PRO A 20 7.09 -33.14 6.14
N PRO A 21 6.77 -31.97 6.72
CA PRO A 21 6.54 -30.77 5.92
C PRO A 21 7.84 -30.48 5.17
N ASN A 22 7.79 -30.54 3.83
CA ASN A 22 8.95 -30.20 3.02
C ASN A 22 9.24 -28.70 3.22
N PRO A 23 10.39 -28.32 3.80
CA PRO A 23 10.75 -26.93 3.96
C PRO A 23 11.25 -26.40 2.60
N VAL A 24 11.29 -25.08 2.46
CA VAL A 24 11.88 -24.32 1.35
C VAL A 24 10.94 -24.04 0.16
N ASN A 25 10.46 -22.79 0.12
CA ASN A 25 10.16 -22.01 -1.08
C ASN A 25 9.35 -22.68 -2.20
N ALA A 26 8.02 -22.62 -2.08
CA ALA A 26 7.16 -22.44 -3.24
C ALA A 26 7.48 -21.08 -3.88
N THR A 27 8.52 -21.07 -4.71
CA THR A 27 8.80 -19.98 -5.64
C THR A 27 7.55 -19.85 -6.53
N PRO A 28 6.87 -18.70 -6.60
CA PRO A 28 5.77 -18.55 -7.55
C PRO A 28 6.36 -18.60 -8.97
N GLN A 29 6.11 -19.70 -9.69
CA GLN A 29 6.36 -19.80 -11.13
C GLN A 29 5.16 -19.18 -11.88
N PRO A 30 5.33 -18.08 -12.63
CA PRO A 30 4.24 -17.54 -13.46
C PRO A 30 4.26 -18.16 -14.86
N SER A 31 3.35 -19.11 -15.10
CA SER A 31 3.08 -19.69 -16.43
C SER A 31 1.77 -19.11 -16.97
N GLY A 32 1.84 -18.11 -17.87
CA GLY A 32 0.66 -17.59 -18.57
C GLY A 32 0.72 -16.07 -18.85
N PRO A 33 -0.08 -15.55 -19.81
CA PRO A 33 0.07 -14.21 -20.37
C PRO A 33 0.13 -13.13 -19.29
N GLN A 34 1.08 -12.21 -19.44
CA GLN A 34 1.56 -11.21 -18.49
C GLN A 34 0.48 -10.19 -18.06
N PHE A 35 -0.52 -10.62 -17.32
CA PHE A 35 -1.37 -9.72 -16.53
C PHE A 35 -0.63 -9.47 -15.22
N THR A 36 -0.20 -8.23 -14.99
CA THR A 36 0.56 -7.81 -13.82
C THR A 36 -0.12 -8.34 -12.55
N SER A 37 0.47 -9.38 -11.93
CA SER A 37 -0.09 -10.00 -10.74
C SER A 37 -0.20 -8.93 -9.64
N ILE A 38 -1.32 -8.91 -8.91
CA ILE A 38 -1.60 -7.96 -7.83
C ILE A 38 -0.43 -7.89 -6.84
N GLN A 39 0.26 -9.03 -6.64
CA GLN A 39 1.46 -9.14 -5.82
C GLN A 39 2.59 -8.22 -6.29
N THR A 40 2.91 -8.23 -7.60
CA THR A 40 3.97 -7.41 -8.21
C THR A 40 3.66 -5.92 -8.12
N ILE A 41 2.37 -5.56 -8.24
CA ILE A 41 1.92 -4.17 -8.10
C ILE A 41 2.14 -3.69 -6.67
N ASN A 42 1.75 -4.50 -5.67
CA ASN A 42 1.88 -4.13 -4.26
C ASN A 42 3.35 -3.94 -3.85
N GLU A 43 4.24 -4.83 -4.27
CA GLU A 43 5.69 -4.68 -4.03
C GLU A 43 6.25 -3.39 -4.64
N SER A 44 5.83 -3.07 -5.87
CA SER A 44 6.25 -1.84 -6.56
C SER A 44 5.74 -0.59 -5.84
N VAL A 45 4.51 -0.61 -5.35
CA VAL A 45 3.91 0.48 -4.55
C VAL A 45 4.65 0.65 -3.23
N GLN A 46 4.96 -0.43 -2.51
CA GLN A 46 5.68 -0.35 -1.23
C GLN A 46 7.08 0.26 -1.39
N ARG A 47 7.83 -0.15 -2.41
CA ARG A 47 9.15 0.41 -2.72
C ARG A 47 9.07 1.88 -3.11
N THR A 48 8.06 2.26 -3.90
CA THR A 48 7.95 3.64 -4.40
C THR A 48 7.37 4.59 -3.35
N SER A 49 6.59 4.10 -2.38
CA SER A 49 5.92 4.95 -1.37
C SER A 49 6.74 5.20 -0.10
N THR A 50 7.95 4.65 0.02
CA THR A 50 8.75 4.71 1.25
C THR A 50 9.08 6.13 1.71
N TRP A 51 9.20 7.08 0.78
CA TRP A 51 9.48 8.50 1.06
C TRP A 51 8.27 9.30 1.57
N VAL A 52 7.05 8.78 1.42
CA VAL A 52 5.82 9.50 1.80
C VAL A 52 5.76 9.71 3.31
N ARG A 53 6.00 8.66 4.10
CA ARG A 53 5.96 8.72 5.57
C ARG A 53 6.94 9.73 6.18
N PRO A 54 8.24 9.74 5.83
CA PRO A 54 9.16 10.74 6.39
C PRO A 54 8.79 12.17 5.97
N LEU A 55 8.25 12.36 4.76
CA LEU A 55 7.75 13.67 4.32
C LEU A 55 6.56 14.14 5.18
N GLU A 56 5.57 13.27 5.41
CA GLU A 56 4.43 13.58 6.28
C GLU A 56 4.88 13.95 7.71
N GLN A 57 5.90 13.26 8.23
CA GLN A 57 6.47 13.54 9.54
C GLN A 57 7.15 14.91 9.61
N GLU A 58 7.94 15.28 8.60
CA GLU A 58 8.62 16.58 8.55
C GLU A 58 7.61 17.73 8.51
N ILE A 59 6.58 17.61 7.66
CA ILE A 59 5.50 18.60 7.59
C ILE A 59 4.74 18.68 8.93
N GLY A 60 4.54 17.53 9.58
CA GLY A 60 3.89 17.43 10.89
C GLY A 60 4.63 18.12 12.04
N ARG A 61 5.93 18.42 11.90
CA ARG A 61 6.68 19.20 12.91
C ARG A 61 6.25 20.67 12.95
N VAL A 62 5.84 21.21 11.81
CA VAL A 62 5.42 22.62 11.67
C VAL A 62 3.90 22.75 11.73
N ILE A 63 3.18 21.78 11.16
CA ILE A 63 1.72 21.80 11.03
C ILE A 63 1.09 20.80 11.99
N VAL A 64 0.50 21.30 13.07
CA VAL A 64 -0.20 20.48 14.06
C VAL A 64 -1.69 20.37 13.72
N GLY A 65 -2.27 19.18 13.86
CA GLY A 65 -3.71 18.95 13.77
C GLY A 65 -4.31 18.93 12.35
N GLN A 66 -3.50 19.14 11.30
CA GLN A 66 -3.99 19.18 9.90
C GLN A 66 -3.55 17.99 9.03
N LYS A 67 -3.43 16.79 9.62
CA LYS A 67 -2.98 15.58 8.90
C LYS A 67 -3.77 15.31 7.61
N ARG A 68 -5.10 15.36 7.69
CA ARG A 68 -5.99 15.07 6.55
C ARG A 68 -5.82 16.07 5.39
N LEU A 69 -5.49 17.32 5.70
CA LEU A 69 -5.22 18.33 4.69
C LEU A 69 -3.93 17.99 3.94
N ILE A 70 -2.87 17.66 4.67
CA ILE A 70 -1.55 17.28 4.13
C ILE A 70 -1.68 16.05 3.23
N GLU A 71 -2.40 15.00 3.67
CA GLU A 71 -2.66 13.80 2.86
C GLU A 71 -3.34 14.14 1.53
N ARG A 72 -4.37 15.00 1.55
CA ARG A 72 -5.08 15.42 0.33
C ARG A 72 -4.21 16.27 -0.59
N LEU A 73 -3.39 17.15 -0.03
CA LEU A 73 -2.44 17.95 -0.79
C LEU A 73 -1.43 17.06 -1.50
N LEU A 74 -0.88 16.08 -0.80
CA LEU A 74 0.08 15.14 -1.37
C LEU A 74 -0.55 14.28 -2.47
N VAL A 75 -1.77 13.77 -2.26
CA VAL A 75 -2.50 13.01 -3.28
C VAL A 75 -2.72 13.85 -4.53
N GLY A 76 -3.19 15.10 -4.41
CA GLY A 76 -3.42 15.94 -5.58
C GLY A 76 -2.13 16.25 -6.34
N ILE A 77 -1.02 16.51 -5.66
CA ILE A 77 0.29 16.71 -6.31
C ILE A 77 0.74 15.45 -7.04
N LEU A 78 0.68 14.28 -6.39
CA LEU A 78 1.12 13.01 -6.97
C LEU A 78 0.24 12.55 -8.14
N SER A 79 -1.02 12.94 -8.15
CA SER A 79 -1.95 12.69 -9.26
C SER A 79 -1.92 13.77 -10.35
N ASN A 80 -1.01 14.75 -10.25
CA ASN A 80 -0.97 15.91 -11.16
C ASN A 80 -2.32 16.67 -11.25
N GLY A 81 -3.05 16.74 -10.14
CA GLY A 81 -4.34 17.40 -10.02
C GLY A 81 -4.23 18.83 -9.47
N HIS A 82 -5.34 19.56 -9.54
CA HIS A 82 -5.49 20.89 -8.95
C HIS A 82 -6.34 20.82 -7.68
N ILE A 83 -5.97 21.61 -6.67
CA ILE A 83 -6.64 21.61 -5.36
C ILE A 83 -7.14 23.01 -5.05
N LEU A 84 -8.40 23.10 -4.68
CA LEU A 84 -9.01 24.32 -4.15
C LEU A 84 -9.09 24.23 -2.63
N LEU A 85 -8.48 25.19 -1.93
CA LEU A 85 -8.40 25.23 -0.46
C LEU A 85 -9.39 26.23 0.15
N GLU A 86 -10.65 25.80 0.28
CA GLU A 86 -11.71 26.59 0.90
C GLU A 86 -11.68 26.53 2.44
N GLY A 87 -12.29 27.53 3.10
CA GLY A 87 -12.36 27.62 4.55
C GLY A 87 -12.14 29.03 5.10
N VAL A 88 -12.40 29.20 6.39
CA VAL A 88 -12.30 30.50 7.08
C VAL A 88 -10.85 31.03 7.13
N PRO A 89 -10.65 32.35 7.14
CA PRO A 89 -9.33 32.95 7.32
C PRO A 89 -8.71 32.53 8.66
N GLY A 90 -7.38 32.38 8.70
CA GLY A 90 -6.64 32.04 9.93
C GLY A 90 -6.29 30.55 10.12
N LEU A 91 -6.74 29.65 9.24
CA LEU A 91 -6.44 28.20 9.33
C LEU A 91 -5.06 27.79 8.79
N ALA A 92 -4.07 28.69 8.87
CA ALA A 92 -2.70 28.46 8.42
C ALA A 92 -2.56 27.95 6.97
N LYS A 93 -3.55 28.16 6.09
CA LYS A 93 -3.56 27.66 4.70
C LYS A 93 -2.28 27.99 3.93
N THR A 94 -1.83 29.24 4.01
CA THR A 94 -0.58 29.69 3.38
C THR A 94 0.64 28.99 3.98
N LEU A 95 0.66 28.81 5.30
CA LEU A 95 1.75 28.13 5.99
C LEU A 95 1.83 26.67 5.56
N VAL A 96 0.70 25.95 5.50
CA VAL A 96 0.66 24.56 5.05
C VAL A 96 1.23 24.42 3.64
N LEU A 97 0.80 25.27 2.71
CA LEU A 97 1.28 25.24 1.33
C LEU A 97 2.78 25.56 1.23
N ASN A 98 3.26 26.54 2.00
CA ASN A 98 4.68 26.92 2.00
C ASN A 98 5.57 25.84 2.63
N THR A 99 5.14 25.26 3.75
CA THR A 99 5.82 24.13 4.41
C THR A 99 5.88 22.92 3.48
N LEU A 100 4.76 22.59 2.83
CA LEU A 100 4.71 21.49 1.87
C LEU A 100 5.68 21.75 0.71
N ALA A 101 5.62 22.91 0.08
CA ALA A 101 6.51 23.27 -1.04
C ALA A 101 7.98 23.18 -0.66
N SER A 102 8.34 23.64 0.54
CA SER A 102 9.70 23.55 1.09
C SER A 102 10.12 22.09 1.31
N ALA A 103 9.23 21.26 1.86
CA ALA A 103 9.51 19.85 2.16
C ALA A 103 9.72 19.00 0.89
N ILE A 104 9.04 19.33 -0.21
CA ILE A 104 9.21 18.67 -1.52
C ILE A 104 10.16 19.41 -2.47
N GLN A 105 10.83 20.47 -2.00
CA GLN A 105 11.77 21.28 -2.78
C GLN A 105 11.19 21.82 -4.10
N THR A 106 9.98 22.36 -4.04
CA THR A 106 9.29 22.97 -5.20
C THR A 106 9.08 24.47 -5.00
N GLY A 107 8.85 25.18 -6.09
CA GLY A 107 8.50 26.60 -6.03
C GLY A 107 7.08 26.81 -5.50
N PHE A 108 6.91 27.80 -4.62
CA PHE A 108 5.62 28.30 -4.18
C PHE A 108 5.36 29.69 -4.79
N ARG A 109 4.24 29.86 -5.49
CA ARG A 109 3.79 31.18 -5.97
C ARG A 109 2.39 31.47 -5.46
N ARG A 110 2.22 32.66 -4.86
CA ARG A 110 0.93 33.20 -4.43
C ARG A 110 0.44 34.21 -5.46
N ILE A 111 -0.72 33.95 -6.04
CA ILE A 111 -1.42 34.88 -6.93
C ILE A 111 -2.67 35.34 -6.17
N GLN A 112 -2.81 36.65 -5.99
CA GLN A 112 -3.98 37.23 -5.35
C GLN A 112 -4.95 37.70 -6.44
N PHE A 113 -6.12 37.09 -6.50
CA PHE A 113 -7.22 37.64 -7.31
C PHE A 113 -7.61 38.99 -6.72
N THR A 114 -7.58 40.02 -7.56
CA THR A 114 -8.11 41.36 -7.27
C THR A 114 -9.48 41.47 -7.95
N PRO A 115 -10.50 42.07 -7.32
CA PRO A 115 -11.87 42.08 -7.83
C PRO A 115 -12.12 43.17 -8.91
N ASP A 116 -11.15 43.44 -9.77
CA ASP A 116 -11.33 44.33 -10.94
C ASP A 116 -12.11 43.62 -12.06
#